data_AF-A0A7X0AT53-F1
#
_entry.id   AF-A0A7X0AT53-F1
#
_cell.length_a   1.000
_cell.length_b   1.000
_cell.length_c   1.000
_cell.angle_alpha   90.00
_cell.angle_beta   90.00
_cell.angle_gamma   90.00
#
_symmetry.space_group_name_H-M   'P 1'
#
loop_
_entity.id
_entity.type
_entity.pdbx_description
1 polymer ?
#
loop_
_entity_poly.entity_id
_entity_poly.type
_entity_poly.pdbx_seq_one_letter_code
_entity_poly.pdbx_strand_id
1 'polypeptide(L)'
;MNNRREQLETLHAHLGELVVVLAQDPLCQWRKHFMACQQRAASLLSIGFTQGELNELSGSINHVYGGAGSFSDYAPARAKADGTFGAIAGMDRELSGNVYTSALALRVVGNAP
;
A
#
# COMPACT_ATOMS: atom_id res chain seq x y z
N MET A 1 22.40 -1.92 -8.38
CA MET A 1 21.73 -0.92 -7.51
C MET A 1 20.45 -0.33 -8.12
N ASN A 2 20.24 -0.33 -9.46
CA ASN A 2 18.99 0.18 -10.07
C ASN A 2 17.72 -0.61 -9.72
N ASN A 3 17.81 -1.93 -9.61
CA ASN A 3 16.63 -2.78 -9.39
C ASN A 3 15.84 -2.45 -8.10
N ARG A 4 16.51 -2.05 -7.00
CA ARG A 4 15.83 -1.70 -5.74
C ARG A 4 15.11 -0.35 -5.82
N ARG A 5 15.69 0.62 -6.55
CA ARG A 5 15.05 1.91 -6.78
C ARG A 5 13.80 1.73 -7.63
N GLU A 6 13.90 0.98 -8.72
CA GLU A 6 12.75 0.65 -9.60
C GLU A 6 11.63 -0.06 -8.81
N GLN A 7 11.98 -1.00 -7.92
CA GLN A 7 10.99 -1.67 -7.06
C GLN A 7 10.32 -0.71 -6.08
N LEU A 8 11.07 0.24 -5.50
CA LEU A 8 10.52 1.26 -4.61
C LEU A 8 9.64 2.28 -5.36
N GLU A 9 10.03 2.67 -6.57
CA GLU A 9 9.22 3.50 -7.48
C GLU A 9 7.91 2.82 -7.84
N THR A 10 7.98 1.53 -8.18
CA THR A 10 6.81 0.68 -8.46
C THR A 10 5.86 0.63 -7.26
N LEU A 11 6.40 0.38 -6.06
CA LEU A 11 5.59 0.40 -4.84
C LEU A 11 4.95 1.77 -4.59
N HIS A 12 5.72 2.85 -4.77
CA HIS A 12 5.22 4.21 -4.58
C HIS A 12 4.05 4.52 -5.54
N ALA A 13 4.14 4.09 -6.80
CA ALA A 13 3.07 4.23 -7.78
C ALA A 13 1.81 3.45 -7.36
N HIS A 14 1.94 2.16 -7.01
CA HIS A 14 0.80 1.34 -6.56
C HIS A 14 0.15 1.89 -5.28
N LEU A 15 0.95 2.41 -4.33
CA LEU A 15 0.42 3.08 -3.14
C LEU A 15 -0.38 4.33 -3.50
N GLY A 16 0.08 5.11 -4.48
CA GLY A 16 -0.63 6.31 -4.96
C GLY A 16 -1.97 5.97 -5.58
N GLU A 17 -2.01 4.96 -6.47
CA GLU A 17 -3.25 4.46 -7.06
C GLU A 17 -4.22 4.00 -5.97
N LEU A 18 -3.75 3.20 -5.01
CA LEU A 18 -4.57 2.71 -3.92
C LEU A 18 -5.14 3.87 -3.07
N VAL A 19 -4.32 4.84 -2.70
CA VAL A 19 -4.74 6.00 -1.90
C VAL A 19 -5.82 6.83 -2.62
N VAL A 20 -5.72 7.00 -3.94
CA VAL A 20 -6.72 7.71 -4.74
C VAL A 20 -8.07 6.99 -4.67
N VAL A 21 -8.08 5.66 -4.74
CA VAL A 21 -9.32 4.89 -4.63
C VAL A 21 -9.87 4.93 -3.19
N LEU A 22 -9.03 4.74 -2.18
CA LEU A 22 -9.42 4.83 -0.77
C LEU A 22 -9.94 6.22 -0.40
N ALA A 23 -9.54 7.28 -1.11
CA ALA A 23 -10.05 8.62 -0.89
C ALA A 23 -11.52 8.80 -1.24
N GLN A 24 -12.11 7.89 -2.02
CA GLN A 24 -13.52 7.89 -2.37
C GLN A 24 -14.43 7.37 -1.25
N ASP A 25 -13.88 6.67 -0.26
CA ASP A 25 -14.58 6.29 0.97
C ASP A 25 -14.13 7.20 2.13
N PRO A 26 -14.99 8.15 2.57
CA PRO A 26 -14.65 9.08 3.64
C PRO A 26 -14.48 8.40 5.01
N LEU A 27 -14.99 7.17 5.19
CA LEU A 27 -14.87 6.38 6.42
C LEU A 27 -13.71 5.37 6.36
N CYS A 28 -12.92 5.37 5.28
CA CYS A 28 -11.78 4.47 5.14
C CYS A 28 -10.70 4.72 6.20
N GLN A 29 -10.63 3.84 7.19
CA GLN A 29 -9.60 3.87 8.23
C GLN A 29 -8.18 3.63 7.69
N TRP A 30 -8.06 2.88 6.59
CA TRP A 30 -6.76 2.47 6.02
C TRP A 30 -6.09 3.55 5.17
N ARG A 31 -6.85 4.55 4.72
CA ARG A 31 -6.32 5.62 3.86
C ARG A 31 -5.12 6.31 4.49
N LYS A 32 -5.22 6.68 5.78
CA LYS A 32 -4.12 7.36 6.49
C LYS A 32 -2.86 6.50 6.56
N HIS A 33 -3.01 5.20 6.76
CA HIS A 33 -1.89 4.25 6.81
C HIS A 33 -1.16 4.17 5.47
N PHE A 34 -1.89 3.95 4.37
CA PHE A 34 -1.28 3.85 3.04
C PHE A 34 -0.70 5.17 2.55
N MET A 35 -1.32 6.31 2.89
CA MET A 35 -0.73 7.64 2.65
C MET A 35 0.62 7.81 3.36
N ALA A 36 0.72 7.40 4.64
CA ALA A 36 1.99 7.48 5.37
C ALA A 36 3.07 6.58 4.74
N CYS A 37 2.69 5.37 4.30
CA CYS A 37 3.60 4.46 3.59
C CYS A 37 4.07 5.06 2.26
N GLN A 38 3.16 5.70 1.50
CA GLN A 38 3.50 6.37 0.24
C GLN A 38 4.49 7.52 0.49
N GLN A 39 4.23 8.36 1.49
CA GLN A 39 5.11 9.47 1.84
C GLN A 39 6.49 8.99 2.29
N ARG A 40 6.55 7.88 3.03
CA ARG A 40 7.82 7.25 3.42
C ARG A 40 8.57 6.70 2.20
N ALA A 41 7.89 6.06 1.25
CA ALA A 41 8.50 5.60 0.00
C ALA A 41 9.09 6.78 -0.82
N ALA A 42 8.33 7.88 -0.95
CA ALA A 42 8.80 9.09 -1.62
C ALA A 42 10.03 9.71 -0.93
N SER A 43 10.03 9.75 0.41
CA SER A 43 11.18 10.24 1.17
C SER A 43 12.44 9.40 0.92
N LEU A 44 12.31 8.06 0.98
CA LEU A 44 13.41 7.13 0.69
C LEU A 44 13.94 7.27 -0.74
N LEU A 45 13.07 7.50 -1.73
CA LEU A 45 13.49 7.76 -3.11
C LEU A 45 14.31 9.05 -3.23
N SER A 46 13.94 10.09 -2.47
CA SER A 46 14.60 11.39 -2.51
C SER A 46 15.94 11.43 -1.78
N ILE A 47 16.03 10.81 -0.60
CA ILE A 47 17.22 10.93 0.27
C ILE A 47 18.18 9.74 0.15
N GLY A 48 17.76 8.68 -0.55
CA GLY A 48 18.43 7.38 -0.54
C GLY A 48 17.84 6.45 0.53
N PHE A 49 18.21 5.18 0.43
CA PHE A 49 17.67 4.14 1.31
C PHE A 49 18.69 3.03 1.55
N THR A 50 18.54 2.40 2.71
CA THR A 50 19.20 1.14 3.08
C THR A 50 18.25 -0.04 2.91
N GLN A 51 18.80 -1.25 2.85
CA GLN A 51 17.97 -2.46 2.80
C GLN A 51 17.12 -2.64 4.06
N GLY A 52 17.57 -2.16 5.23
CA GLY A 52 16.81 -2.18 6.48
C GLY A 52 15.53 -1.34 6.37
N GLU A 53 15.63 -0.13 5.84
CA GLU A 53 14.47 0.76 5.64
C GLU A 53 13.46 0.20 4.64
N LEU A 54 13.94 -0.47 3.58
CA LEU A 54 13.05 -1.17 2.64
C LEU A 54 12.31 -2.34 3.31
N ASN A 55 12.99 -3.10 4.18
CA ASN A 55 12.39 -4.18 4.95
C ASN A 55 11.34 -3.66 5.95
N GLU A 56 11.63 -2.54 6.62
CA GLU A 56 10.69 -1.87 7.53
C GLU A 56 9.45 -1.37 6.80
N LEU A 57 9.62 -0.67 5.67
CA LEU A 57 8.50 -0.20 4.85
C LEU A 57 7.63 -1.36 4.40
N SER A 58 8.25 -2.43 3.90
CA SER A 58 7.55 -3.67 3.54
C SER A 58 6.80 -4.28 4.72
N GLY A 59 7.41 -4.31 5.91
CA GLY A 59 6.79 -4.83 7.13
C GLY A 59 5.57 -4.01 7.55
N SER A 60 5.69 -2.68 7.53
CA SER A 60 4.58 -1.77 7.84
C SER A 60 3.38 -1.99 6.93
N ILE A 61 3.62 -2.10 5.62
CA ILE A 61 2.55 -2.32 4.63
C ILE A 61 1.90 -3.69 4.82
N ASN A 62 2.71 -4.75 4.98
CA ASN A 62 2.19 -6.11 5.05
C ASN A 62 1.48 -6.42 6.38
N HIS A 63 1.74 -5.66 7.44
CA HIS A 63 1.11 -5.87 8.75
C HIS A 63 -0.41 -5.76 8.69
N VAL A 64 -0.96 -4.89 7.83
CA VAL A 64 -2.42 -4.68 7.75
C VAL A 64 -3.13 -5.73 6.90
N TYR A 65 -2.42 -6.64 6.22
CA TYR A 65 -3.03 -7.68 5.38
C TYR A 65 -3.36 -8.97 6.14
N GLY A 66 -2.87 -9.14 7.37
CA GLY A 66 -3.07 -10.33 8.19
C GLY A 66 -4.02 -10.09 9.37
N GLY A 67 -4.82 -11.12 9.73
CA GLY A 67 -5.71 -11.11 10.89
C GLY A 67 -7.16 -10.78 10.57
N ALA A 68 -8.03 -10.88 11.57
CA ALA A 68 -9.46 -10.56 11.44
C ALA A 68 -9.67 -9.03 11.43
N GLY A 69 -10.43 -8.54 10.45
CA GLY A 69 -10.61 -7.09 10.24
C GLY A 69 -9.40 -6.45 9.55
N SER A 70 -8.65 -7.26 8.80
CA SER A 70 -7.51 -6.80 8.02
C SER A 70 -7.97 -5.94 6.84
N PHE A 71 -7.03 -5.28 6.19
CA PHE A 71 -7.27 -4.61 4.92
C PHE A 71 -7.81 -5.56 3.85
N SER A 72 -7.48 -6.86 3.92
CA SER A 72 -8.00 -7.89 3.01
C SER A 72 -9.51 -8.09 3.13
N ASP A 73 -10.07 -7.79 4.30
CA ASP A 73 -11.51 -7.89 4.59
C ASP A 73 -12.26 -6.60 4.26
N TYR A 74 -11.53 -5.52 3.93
CA TYR A 74 -12.12 -4.21 3.75
C TYR A 74 -12.92 -4.14 2.45
N ALA A 75 -14.24 -3.98 2.60
CA ALA A 75 -15.16 -3.71 1.51
C ALA A 75 -15.45 -2.20 1.44
N PRO A 76 -14.87 -1.46 0.48
CA PRO A 76 -15.06 -0.03 0.35
C PRO A 76 -16.48 0.33 -0.06
N ALA A 77 -16.95 1.45 0.47
CA ALA A 77 -18.28 1.93 0.19
C ALA A 77 -18.24 3.42 -0.14
N ARG A 78 -18.80 3.81 -1.29
CA ARG A 78 -19.04 5.22 -1.63
C ARG A 78 -20.49 5.57 -1.34
N ALA A 79 -20.70 6.65 -0.60
CA ALA A 79 -22.02 7.25 -0.48
C ALA A 79 -22.47 7.75 -1.86
N LYS A 80 -23.66 7.32 -2.29
CA LYS A 80 -24.33 7.79 -3.50
C LYS A 80 -25.20 9.00 -3.16
N ALA A 81 -25.58 9.75 -4.19
CA ALA A 81 -26.44 10.92 -4.05
C ALA A 81 -27.84 10.60 -3.50
N ASP A 82 -28.27 9.34 -3.60
CA ASP A 82 -29.55 8.83 -3.07
C ASP A 82 -29.46 8.39 -1.58
N GLY A 83 -28.32 8.61 -0.93
CA GLY A 83 -28.08 8.23 0.47
C GLY A 83 -27.72 6.76 0.69
N THR A 84 -27.67 5.95 -0.37
CA THR A 84 -27.22 4.55 -0.30
C THR A 84 -25.71 4.44 -0.43
N PHE A 85 -25.15 3.30 -0.04
CA PHE A 85 -23.74 2.98 -0.25
C PHE A 85 -23.58 2.05 -1.46
N GLY A 86 -22.62 2.37 -2.34
CA GLY A 86 -22.27 1.54 -3.49
C GLY A 86 -20.82 1.08 -3.43
N ALA A 87 -20.53 -0.03 -4.09
CA ALA A 87 -19.16 -0.46 -4.33
C ALA A 87 -18.39 0.59 -5.14
N ILE A 88 -17.10 0.74 -4.85
CA ILE A 88 -16.21 1.66 -5.55
C ILE A 88 -15.61 0.95 -6.76
N ALA A 89 -15.93 1.43 -7.96
CA ALA A 89 -15.34 0.92 -9.20
C ALA A 89 -13.81 1.14 -9.19
N GLY A 90 -13.05 0.12 -9.57
CA GLY A 90 -11.59 0.14 -9.55
C GLY A 90 -10.96 -0.26 -8.22
N MET A 91 -11.76 -0.49 -7.18
CA MET A 91 -11.26 -1.12 -5.94
C MET A 91 -11.30 -2.64 -6.05
N ASP A 92 -10.75 -3.14 -7.15
CA ASP A 92 -10.60 -4.57 -7.37
C ASP A 92 -9.47 -5.11 -6.47
N ARG A 93 -9.56 -6.40 -6.14
CA ARG A 93 -8.50 -7.11 -5.37
C ARG A 93 -7.12 -6.95 -6.00
N GLU A 94 -7.06 -6.58 -7.27
CA GLU A 94 -5.85 -6.33 -8.03
C GLU A 94 -5.00 -5.17 -7.48
N LEU A 95 -5.58 -4.01 -7.15
CA LEU A 95 -4.79 -2.88 -6.60
C LEU A 95 -4.17 -3.21 -5.23
N SER A 96 -4.96 -3.85 -4.38
CA SER A 96 -4.51 -4.36 -3.08
C SER A 96 -3.40 -5.42 -3.26
N GLY A 97 -3.59 -6.35 -4.19
CA GLY A 97 -2.59 -7.35 -4.56
C GLY A 97 -1.29 -6.77 -5.12
N ASN A 98 -1.37 -5.69 -5.90
CA ASN A 98 -0.20 -4.99 -6.46
C ASN A 98 0.63 -4.34 -5.36
N VAL A 99 -0.01 -3.64 -4.42
CA VAL A 99 0.68 -3.06 -3.25
C VAL A 99 1.33 -4.14 -2.40
N TYR A 100 0.61 -5.22 -2.09
CA TYR A 100 1.14 -6.36 -1.34
C TYR A 100 2.37 -6.98 -2.02
N THR A 101 2.25 -7.28 -3.31
CA THR A 101 3.33 -7.92 -4.10
C THR A 101 4.55 -7.02 -4.21
N SER A 102 4.37 -5.73 -4.51
CA SER A 102 5.47 -4.77 -4.57
C SER A 102 6.13 -4.55 -3.21
N ALA A 103 5.36 -4.55 -2.12
CA ALA A 103 5.91 -4.47 -0.78
C ALA A 103 6.75 -5.72 -0.45
N LEU A 104 6.29 -6.93 -0.80
CA LEU A 104 7.08 -8.14 -0.63
C LEU A 104 8.36 -8.13 -1.46
N ALA A 105 8.33 -7.59 -2.69
CA ALA A 105 9.51 -7.47 -3.53
C ALA A 105 10.61 -6.60 -2.89
N LEU A 106 10.26 -5.67 -2.00
CA LEU A 106 11.21 -4.87 -1.22
C LEU A 106 11.92 -5.65 -0.09
N ARG A 107 11.49 -6.85 0.25
CA ARG A 107 12.18 -7.65 1.27
C ARG A 107 13.39 -8.38 0.68
N VAL A 108 14.44 -8.44 1.49
CA VAL A 108 15.44 -9.50 1.37
C VAL A 108 15.33 -10.35 2.63
N VAL A 109 14.90 -11.60 2.48
CA VAL A 109 15.00 -12.61 3.54
C VAL A 109 16.42 -13.16 3.45
N GLY A 110 17.24 -12.88 4.46
CA GLY A 110 18.66 -13.22 4.42
C GLY A 110 18.87 -14.72 4.26
N ASN A 111 19.74 -15.10 3.32
CA ASN A 111 20.65 -16.22 3.57
C ASN A 111 21.41 -15.86 4.86
N ALA A 112 21.30 -16.71 5.87
CA ALA A 112 22.21 -16.66 7.01
C ALA A 112 23.66 -16.77 6.51
N PRO A 113 24.64 -16.08 7.12
CA PRO A 113 26.06 -16.35 6.88
C PRO A 113 26.42 -17.80 7.20
#